data_AF-A0A7Y6EUC3-F1
#
_entry.id   AF-A0A7Y6EUC3-F1
#
_cell.length_a   1.000
_cell.length_b   1.000
_cell.length_c   1.000
_cell.angle_alpha   90.00
_cell.angle_beta   90.00
_cell.angle_gamma   90.00
#
_symmetry.space_group_name_H-M   'P 1'
#
loop_
_entity.id
_entity.type
_entity.pdbx_description
1 polymer ?
#
loop_
_entity_poly.entity_id
_entity_poly.type
_entity_poly.pdbx_seq_one_letter_code
_entity_poly.pdbx_strand_id
1 'polypeptide(L)'
;MKHSVEMFKASNTTYDTPKKLQFKLLLGNIAAYNGEIPLTRNEIKDRLSISISALKRIISESKYTGEIYEKDGRLFVNPSSIVDYCGTDTALYVKYFKFLSSPEFMAEDRRVQRFVLDMLCQHVYLPSRKYVTYVKNLISSGTRDSGTFNVRTVGEMNSIIEKAGKYLNLRLECRQKRDWLVVVHGLNPEFEEMGSFDSEGALLWVSQKMYAAGFVVEVIDQRVKNQLAKVMEYYYSQVGYDLAYNIFVGALDDLLYSSAFHSMIYSEIQDEKQLDEISAYFKNVAESSERFVALGITLEYDLTSSLIEDASRIAKKEGKDPNKIKELLDAKAHRNNLEKKLHLIESMWIHALQRGNRSIYLNQRDSKLQTVLHKMKDLQSLMYEFWLAEN
;
A
#
# COMPACT_ATOMS: atom_id res chain seq x y z
N MET A 1 -3.69 -3.66 1.04
CA MET A 1 -3.68 -3.01 -0.28
C MET A 1 -3.89 -4.06 -1.37
N LYS A 2 -4.50 -3.71 -2.51
CA LYS A 2 -4.60 -4.60 -3.68
C LYS A 2 -4.05 -3.92 -4.92
N HIS A 3 -3.68 -4.70 -5.92
CA HIS A 3 -3.22 -4.15 -7.20
C HIS A 3 -4.37 -3.62 -8.04
N SER A 4 -4.09 -2.54 -8.77
CA SER A 4 -4.94 -2.04 -9.83
C SER A 4 -5.12 -3.09 -10.92
N VAL A 5 -6.34 -3.16 -11.46
CA VAL A 5 -6.68 -3.94 -12.66
C VAL A 5 -5.70 -3.67 -13.81
N GLU A 6 -5.22 -2.43 -13.95
CA GLU A 6 -4.25 -2.07 -15.00
C GLU A 6 -2.99 -2.93 -14.93
N MET A 7 -2.49 -3.28 -13.75
CA MET A 7 -1.21 -3.97 -13.59
C MET A 7 -1.16 -5.34 -14.28
N PHE A 8 -2.33 -5.99 -14.39
CA PHE A 8 -2.46 -7.35 -14.92
C PHE A 8 -3.22 -7.45 -16.25
N LYS A 9 -3.62 -6.31 -16.84
CA LYS A 9 -4.18 -6.30 -18.20
C LYS A 9 -3.24 -6.96 -19.19
N ALA A 10 -3.82 -7.61 -20.21
CA ALA A 10 -3.05 -8.30 -21.23
C ALA A 10 -2.05 -7.38 -21.96
N SER A 11 -2.37 -6.11 -22.20
CA SER A 11 -1.44 -5.12 -22.76
C SER A 11 -0.20 -4.90 -21.88
N ASN A 12 -0.42 -4.71 -20.57
CA ASN A 12 0.64 -4.43 -19.59
C ASN A 12 1.46 -5.67 -19.20
N THR A 13 0.97 -6.86 -19.52
CA THR A 13 1.68 -8.13 -19.33
C THR A 13 2.26 -8.70 -20.62
N THR A 14 2.16 -7.97 -21.74
CA THR A 14 2.51 -8.51 -23.08
C THR A 14 3.93 -9.03 -23.18
N TYR A 15 4.87 -8.34 -22.55
CA TYR A 15 6.29 -8.67 -22.59
C TYR A 15 6.80 -9.28 -21.29
N ASP A 16 5.90 -9.56 -20.34
CA ASP A 16 6.27 -10.16 -19.07
C ASP A 16 6.72 -11.61 -19.28
N THR A 17 7.88 -11.93 -18.71
CA THR A 17 8.31 -13.33 -18.55
C THR A 17 7.45 -14.01 -17.47
N PRO A 18 7.39 -15.36 -17.41
CA PRO A 18 6.72 -16.06 -16.33
C PRO A 18 7.17 -15.52 -14.95
N LYS A 19 8.48 -15.41 -14.72
CA LYS A 19 9.03 -14.90 -13.45
C LYS A 19 8.67 -13.45 -13.16
N LYS A 20 8.50 -12.61 -14.18
CA LYS A 20 8.01 -11.25 -14.03
C LYS A 20 6.54 -11.21 -13.59
N LEU A 21 5.68 -12.07 -14.16
CA LEU A 21 4.31 -12.23 -13.68
C LEU A 21 4.30 -12.70 -12.22
N GLN A 22 5.09 -13.72 -11.89
CA GLN A 22 5.23 -14.21 -10.51
C GLN A 22 5.68 -13.10 -9.55
N PHE A 23 6.60 -12.23 -9.97
CA PHE A 23 7.01 -11.06 -9.20
C PHE A 23 5.85 -10.07 -9.01
N LYS A 24 5.10 -9.71 -10.06
CA LYS A 24 3.92 -8.82 -9.95
C LYS A 24 2.88 -9.37 -8.97
N LEU A 25 2.62 -10.67 -9.06
CA LEU A 25 1.71 -11.38 -8.15
C LEU A 25 2.23 -11.33 -6.71
N LEU A 26 3.52 -11.60 -6.49
CA LEU A 26 4.15 -11.50 -5.17
C LEU A 26 4.02 -10.10 -4.59
N LEU A 27 4.27 -9.04 -5.37
CA LEU A 27 4.11 -7.65 -4.94
C LEU A 27 2.72 -7.37 -4.39
N GLY A 28 1.69 -8.02 -4.91
CA GLY A 28 0.29 -7.77 -4.50
C GLY A 28 -0.03 -8.33 -3.14
N ASN A 29 0.71 -9.37 -2.75
CA ASN A 29 0.62 -9.95 -1.43
C ASN A 29 1.47 -9.18 -0.41
N ILE A 30 2.69 -8.79 -0.79
CA ILE A 30 3.68 -8.28 0.18
C ILE A 30 3.74 -6.76 0.28
N ALA A 31 3.13 -5.98 -0.62
CA ALA A 31 3.16 -4.53 -0.51
C ALA A 31 2.39 -4.06 0.73
N ALA A 32 3.05 -3.24 1.56
CA ALA A 32 2.54 -2.63 2.78
C ALA A 32 2.49 -1.10 2.61
N TYR A 33 1.56 -0.43 3.29
CA TYR A 33 1.45 1.04 3.44
C TYR A 33 2.20 1.91 2.42
N ASN A 34 1.48 2.57 1.50
CA ASN A 34 2.05 3.39 0.42
C ASN A 34 3.00 2.61 -0.53
N GLY A 35 2.85 1.29 -0.54
CA GLY A 35 3.55 0.38 -1.46
C GLY A 35 4.92 -0.09 -0.99
N GLU A 36 5.38 0.18 0.23
CA GLU A 36 6.62 -0.37 0.75
C GLU A 36 6.65 -1.90 0.60
N ILE A 37 7.78 -2.44 0.14
CA ILE A 37 8.01 -3.87 0.04
C ILE A 37 8.88 -4.26 1.25
N PRO A 38 8.30 -4.83 2.30
CA PRO A 38 8.98 -5.17 3.55
C PRO A 38 9.75 -6.50 3.39
N LEU A 39 10.29 -6.80 2.22
CA LEU A 39 11.16 -7.95 2.00
C LEU A 39 12.49 -7.49 1.43
N THR A 40 13.55 -8.11 1.90
CA THR A 40 14.88 -7.96 1.32
C THR A 40 14.92 -8.58 -0.08
N ARG A 41 15.91 -8.16 -0.88
CA ARG A 41 16.14 -8.76 -2.20
C ARG A 41 16.42 -10.27 -2.11
N ASN A 42 17.03 -10.75 -1.03
CA ASN A 42 17.27 -12.18 -0.85
C ASN A 42 15.98 -12.95 -0.58
N GLU A 43 15.11 -12.44 0.29
CA GLU A 43 13.80 -13.06 0.55
C GLU A 43 12.91 -13.07 -0.69
N ILE A 44 12.90 -11.98 -1.47
CA ILE A 44 12.18 -11.95 -2.76
C ILE A 44 12.74 -13.00 -3.72
N LYS A 45 14.07 -13.12 -3.80
CA LYS A 45 14.76 -14.10 -4.64
C LYS A 45 14.37 -15.52 -4.24
N ASP A 46 14.34 -15.81 -2.94
CA ASP A 46 13.99 -17.12 -2.41
C ASP A 46 12.51 -17.45 -2.65
N ARG A 47 11.59 -16.49 -2.43
CA ARG A 47 10.15 -16.69 -2.71
C ARG A 47 9.84 -16.91 -4.18
N LEU A 48 10.62 -16.33 -5.09
CA LEU A 48 10.47 -16.56 -6.53
C LEU A 48 11.25 -17.78 -7.03
N SER A 49 12.09 -18.38 -6.20
CA SER A 49 13.03 -19.46 -6.57
C SER A 49 13.86 -19.10 -7.81
N ILE A 50 14.53 -17.94 -7.78
CA ILE A 50 15.37 -17.45 -8.89
C ILE A 50 16.80 -17.11 -8.44
N SER A 51 17.70 -16.82 -9.39
CA SER A 51 19.02 -16.29 -9.05
C SER A 51 18.94 -14.79 -8.74
N ILE A 52 19.91 -14.28 -7.98
CA ILE A 52 19.99 -12.84 -7.66
C ILE A 52 20.15 -11.99 -8.94
N SER A 53 20.85 -12.49 -9.95
CA SER A 53 21.02 -11.82 -11.25
C SER A 53 19.70 -11.71 -12.00
N ALA A 54 18.88 -12.77 -11.98
CA ALA A 54 17.54 -12.73 -12.55
C ALA A 54 16.63 -11.74 -11.81
N LEU A 55 16.70 -11.71 -10.47
CA LEU A 55 15.95 -10.73 -9.68
C LEU A 55 16.38 -9.30 -10.01
N LYS A 56 17.68 -9.01 -10.10
CA LYS A 56 18.19 -7.69 -10.47
C LYS A 56 17.61 -7.22 -11.80
N ARG A 57 17.56 -8.10 -12.80
CA ARG A 57 16.95 -7.80 -14.10
C ARG A 57 15.46 -7.48 -13.98
N ILE A 58 14.71 -8.32 -13.26
CA ILE A 58 13.27 -8.10 -13.02
C ILE A 58 13.03 -6.76 -12.33
N ILE A 59 13.81 -6.43 -11.28
CA ILE A 59 13.71 -5.15 -10.57
C ILE A 59 14.00 -3.98 -11.51
N SER A 60 15.05 -4.05 -12.32
CA SER A 60 15.39 -2.99 -13.28
C SER A 60 14.29 -2.80 -14.32
N GLU A 61 13.72 -3.88 -14.84
CA GLU A 61 12.58 -3.83 -15.76
C GLU A 61 11.35 -3.22 -15.08
N SER A 62 11.02 -3.62 -13.85
CA SER A 62 9.90 -3.05 -13.06
C SER A 62 10.06 -1.56 -12.75
N LYS A 63 11.30 -1.10 -12.53
CA LYS A 63 11.59 0.33 -12.36
C LYS A 63 11.38 1.09 -13.66
N TYR A 64 11.85 0.52 -14.77
CA TYR A 64 11.68 1.12 -16.09
C TYR A 64 10.20 1.23 -16.49
N THR A 65 9.38 0.21 -16.18
CA THR A 65 7.94 0.25 -16.44
C THR A 65 7.15 1.07 -15.42
N GLY A 66 7.80 1.62 -14.39
CA GLY A 66 7.18 2.46 -13.37
C GLY A 66 6.30 1.70 -12.38
N GLU A 67 6.40 0.36 -12.32
CA GLU A 67 5.66 -0.49 -11.38
C GLU A 67 6.21 -0.37 -9.96
N ILE A 68 7.53 -0.20 -9.84
CA ILE A 68 8.21 -0.02 -8.56
C ILE A 68 9.21 1.14 -8.66
N TYR A 69 9.55 1.71 -7.51
CA TYR A 69 10.63 2.67 -7.34
C TYR A 69 11.49 2.29 -6.14
N GLU A 70 12.64 2.93 -6.00
CA GLU A 70 13.52 2.75 -4.85
C GLU A 70 13.69 4.08 -4.13
N LYS A 71 13.53 4.08 -2.82
CA LYS A 71 13.71 5.24 -1.95
C LYS A 71 14.42 4.75 -0.68
N ASP A 72 15.49 5.43 -0.28
CA ASP A 72 16.27 5.13 0.94
C ASP A 72 16.71 3.66 1.03
N GLY A 73 17.11 3.06 -0.11
CA GLY A 73 17.55 1.66 -0.20
C GLY A 73 16.44 0.61 -0.10
N ARG A 74 15.17 1.02 -0.03
CA ARG A 74 14.00 0.15 0.02
C ARG A 74 13.19 0.22 -1.28
N LEU A 75 12.55 -0.89 -1.61
CA LEU A 75 11.69 -0.97 -2.79
C LEU A 75 10.26 -0.60 -2.41
N PHE A 76 9.60 0.13 -3.30
CA PHE A 76 8.21 0.51 -3.16
C PHE A 76 7.49 0.21 -4.47
N VAL A 77 6.29 -0.35 -4.39
CA VAL A 77 5.34 -0.38 -5.50
C VAL A 77 4.79 1.02 -5.69
N ASN A 78 4.65 1.44 -6.95
CA ASN A 78 4.12 2.75 -7.28
C ASN A 78 2.66 2.87 -6.79
N PRO A 79 2.29 3.93 -6.04
CA PRO A 79 0.92 4.13 -5.57
C PRO A 79 -0.11 4.14 -6.70
N SER A 80 0.25 4.57 -7.92
CA SER A 80 -0.66 4.50 -9.08
C SER A 80 -1.05 3.07 -9.49
N SER A 81 -0.24 2.08 -9.09
CA SER A 81 -0.46 0.66 -9.35
C SER A 81 -1.18 -0.04 -8.21
N ILE A 82 -1.38 0.65 -7.08
CA ILE A 82 -2.03 0.11 -5.87
C ILE A 82 -3.35 0.83 -5.63
N VAL A 83 -4.37 0.07 -5.24
CA VAL A 83 -5.64 0.60 -4.73
C VAL A 83 -5.71 0.35 -3.23
N ASP A 84 -5.97 1.42 -2.47
CA ASP A 84 -6.19 1.37 -1.03
C ASP A 84 -7.62 0.89 -0.72
N TYR A 85 -7.79 0.07 0.32
CA TYR A 85 -9.09 -0.48 0.75
C TYR A 85 -10.06 0.59 1.24
N CYS A 86 -9.55 1.76 1.66
CA CYS A 86 -10.39 2.88 2.09
C CYS A 86 -11.14 3.56 0.93
N GLY A 87 -10.76 3.31 -0.34
CA GLY A 87 -11.48 3.75 -1.53
C GLY A 87 -12.49 2.71 -1.99
N THR A 88 -13.77 2.98 -1.82
CA THR A 88 -14.92 2.05 -1.90
C THR A 88 -15.21 1.40 -3.26
N ASP A 89 -14.39 1.60 -4.30
CA ASP A 89 -14.65 0.98 -5.62
C ASP A 89 -13.95 -0.37 -5.80
N THR A 90 -14.65 -1.42 -5.38
CA THR A 90 -14.16 -2.80 -5.50
C THR A 90 -13.97 -3.27 -6.94
N ALA A 91 -14.55 -2.58 -7.92
CA ALA A 91 -14.42 -2.90 -9.34
C ALA A 91 -13.10 -2.40 -9.95
N LEU A 92 -12.20 -1.79 -9.16
CA LEU A 92 -10.90 -1.32 -9.62
C LEU A 92 -9.74 -2.21 -9.17
N TYR A 93 -10.01 -3.26 -8.37
CA TYR A 93 -8.97 -4.15 -7.87
C TYR A 93 -9.06 -5.58 -8.42
N VAL A 94 -7.91 -6.22 -8.57
CA VAL A 94 -7.85 -7.67 -8.78
C VAL A 94 -7.77 -8.35 -7.42
N LYS A 95 -8.72 -9.24 -7.12
CA LYS A 95 -8.61 -10.14 -5.97
C LYS A 95 -7.47 -11.11 -6.24
N TYR A 96 -6.49 -11.19 -5.34
CA TYR A 96 -5.38 -12.14 -5.50
C TYR A 96 -5.80 -13.52 -5.03
N PHE A 97 -6.30 -14.34 -5.95
CA PHE A 97 -6.77 -15.69 -5.67
C PHE A 97 -5.61 -16.62 -5.31
N LYS A 98 -5.81 -17.50 -4.32
CA LYS A 98 -4.73 -18.36 -3.80
C LYS A 98 -4.14 -19.28 -4.84
N PHE A 99 -4.94 -19.78 -5.78
CA PHE A 99 -4.49 -20.65 -6.85
C PHE A 99 -3.45 -20.00 -7.77
N LEU A 100 -3.39 -18.66 -7.83
CA LEU A 100 -2.38 -17.95 -8.63
C LEU A 100 -0.95 -18.15 -8.09
N SER A 101 -0.81 -18.59 -6.84
CA SER A 101 0.47 -18.98 -6.23
C SER A 101 0.71 -20.50 -6.28
N SER A 102 -0.21 -21.31 -6.82
CA SER A 102 -0.08 -22.76 -6.79
C SER A 102 1.02 -23.24 -7.76
N PRO A 103 1.81 -24.27 -7.41
CA PRO A 103 2.85 -24.81 -8.31
C PRO A 103 2.30 -25.15 -9.70
N GLU A 104 1.05 -25.62 -9.75
CA GLU A 104 0.34 -25.97 -10.98
C GLU A 104 0.16 -24.74 -11.87
N PHE A 105 -0.42 -23.64 -11.35
CA PHE A 105 -0.61 -22.41 -12.14
C PHE A 105 0.74 -21.79 -12.54
N MET A 106 1.71 -21.81 -11.63
CA MET A 106 3.04 -21.24 -11.85
C MET A 106 3.84 -21.97 -12.95
N ALA A 107 3.52 -23.24 -13.21
CA ALA A 107 4.11 -24.07 -14.26
C ALA A 107 3.42 -23.95 -15.63
N GLU A 108 2.23 -23.32 -15.71
CA GLU A 108 1.50 -23.14 -16.97
C GLU A 108 2.27 -22.26 -17.98
N ASP A 109 1.90 -22.38 -19.26
CA ASP A 109 2.41 -21.47 -20.29
C ASP A 109 2.06 -20.01 -19.96
N ARG A 110 3.01 -19.09 -20.20
CA ARG A 110 2.82 -17.67 -19.88
C ARG A 110 1.57 -17.07 -20.53
N ARG A 111 1.17 -17.54 -21.72
CA ARG A 111 -0.01 -17.03 -22.43
C ARG A 111 -1.29 -17.52 -21.76
N VAL A 112 -1.28 -18.72 -21.18
CA VAL A 112 -2.37 -19.24 -20.33
C VAL A 112 -2.48 -18.43 -19.05
N GLN A 113 -1.35 -18.22 -18.36
CA GLN A 113 -1.30 -17.39 -17.14
C GLN A 113 -1.85 -15.98 -17.43
N ARG A 114 -1.41 -15.34 -18.52
CA ARG A 114 -1.88 -14.03 -18.93
C ARG A 114 -3.36 -14.01 -19.27
N PHE A 115 -3.87 -15.02 -19.97
CA PHE A 115 -5.30 -15.11 -20.28
C PHE A 115 -6.13 -15.19 -19.00
N VAL A 116 -5.74 -16.06 -18.06
CA VAL A 116 -6.43 -16.18 -16.76
C VAL A 116 -6.38 -14.85 -16.00
N LEU A 117 -5.20 -14.22 -15.89
CA LEU A 117 -5.05 -12.94 -15.20
C LEU A 117 -5.86 -11.81 -15.86
N ASP A 118 -5.89 -11.75 -17.20
CA ASP A 118 -6.69 -10.76 -17.92
C ASP A 118 -8.20 -10.98 -17.69
N MET A 119 -8.66 -12.23 -17.65
CA MET A 119 -10.06 -12.51 -17.31
C MET A 119 -10.39 -12.09 -15.87
N LEU A 120 -9.49 -12.31 -14.92
CA LEU A 120 -9.64 -11.80 -13.56
C LEU A 120 -9.68 -10.27 -13.51
N CYS A 121 -8.91 -9.58 -14.38
CA CYS A 121 -8.96 -8.13 -14.58
C CYS A 121 -10.30 -7.65 -15.13
N GLN A 122 -10.98 -8.45 -15.94
CA GLN A 122 -12.34 -8.16 -16.40
C GLN A 122 -13.41 -8.44 -15.31
N HIS A 123 -12.98 -8.91 -14.13
CA HIS A 123 -13.81 -9.27 -12.99
C HIS A 123 -14.83 -10.37 -13.31
N VAL A 124 -14.47 -11.35 -14.13
CA VAL A 124 -15.34 -12.49 -14.45
C VAL A 124 -15.70 -13.32 -13.20
N TYR A 125 -14.96 -13.20 -12.11
CA TYR A 125 -15.27 -13.84 -10.83
C TYR A 125 -16.49 -13.23 -10.12
N LEU A 126 -17.01 -12.09 -10.59
CA LEU A 126 -18.25 -11.52 -10.06
C LEU A 126 -19.47 -12.18 -10.72
N PRO A 127 -20.49 -12.64 -9.96
CA PRO A 127 -21.61 -13.42 -10.52
C PRO A 127 -22.38 -12.78 -11.68
N SER A 128 -22.41 -11.44 -11.74
CA SER A 128 -23.11 -10.68 -12.77
C SER A 128 -22.26 -10.35 -14.00
N ARG A 129 -20.95 -10.65 -13.97
CA ARG A 129 -20.02 -10.32 -15.05
C ARG A 129 -19.64 -11.56 -15.82
N LYS A 130 -19.82 -11.47 -17.14
CA LYS A 130 -19.31 -12.44 -18.09
C LYS A 130 -18.47 -11.73 -19.14
N TYR A 131 -17.42 -12.38 -19.60
CA TYR A 131 -16.61 -11.89 -20.71
C TYR A 131 -17.02 -12.60 -21.99
N VAL A 132 -17.21 -11.85 -23.07
CA VAL A 132 -17.61 -12.38 -24.39
C VAL A 132 -16.80 -11.66 -25.47
N THR A 133 -16.08 -12.41 -26.30
CA THR A 133 -15.39 -11.86 -27.47
C THR A 133 -15.18 -12.90 -28.56
N TYR A 134 -14.86 -12.45 -29.77
CA TYR A 134 -14.43 -13.35 -30.84
C TYR A 134 -12.97 -13.74 -30.67
N VAL A 135 -12.63 -15.00 -30.95
CA VAL A 135 -11.24 -15.50 -30.89
C VAL A 135 -10.32 -14.69 -31.81
N LYS A 136 -10.84 -14.23 -32.96
CA LYS A 136 -10.09 -13.37 -33.89
C LYS A 136 -9.68 -12.00 -33.32
N ASN A 137 -10.35 -11.53 -32.26
CA ASN A 137 -10.01 -10.27 -31.59
C ASN A 137 -8.91 -10.45 -30.54
N LEU A 138 -8.55 -11.70 -30.21
CA LEU A 138 -7.52 -12.05 -29.23
C LEU A 138 -6.15 -12.28 -29.87
N ILE A 139 -6.12 -12.46 -31.20
CA ILE A 139 -4.93 -12.70 -32.00
C ILE A 139 -4.39 -11.39 -32.61
N SER A 140 -3.07 -11.28 -32.75
CA SER A 140 -2.43 -10.12 -33.40
C SER A 140 -2.62 -10.18 -34.91
N SER A 141 -3.37 -9.23 -35.48
CA SER A 141 -3.70 -9.23 -36.91
C SER A 141 -2.62 -8.55 -37.76
N GLY A 142 -1.52 -9.23 -38.09
CA GLY A 142 -0.54 -8.82 -39.12
C GLY A 142 0.29 -7.55 -38.82
N THR A 143 -0.34 -6.46 -38.41
CA THR A 143 0.26 -5.33 -37.71
C THR A 143 0.32 -5.68 -36.22
N ARG A 144 1.44 -5.35 -35.55
CA ARG A 144 1.67 -5.68 -34.14
C ARG A 144 0.73 -4.95 -33.16
N ASP A 145 -0.17 -4.12 -33.67
CA ASP A 145 -0.87 -3.09 -32.90
C ASP A 145 -2.26 -3.51 -32.38
N SER A 146 -2.76 -4.71 -32.72
CA SER A 146 -4.17 -5.09 -32.45
C SER A 146 -4.40 -6.36 -31.61
N GLY A 147 -3.37 -7.15 -31.26
CA GLY A 147 -3.56 -8.42 -30.54
C GLY A 147 -3.03 -8.43 -29.13
N THR A 148 -3.90 -8.71 -28.16
CA THR A 148 -3.61 -8.58 -26.73
C THR A 148 -2.72 -9.70 -26.17
N PHE A 149 -2.74 -10.91 -26.75
CA PHE A 149 -2.03 -12.08 -26.20
C PHE A 149 -0.77 -12.49 -26.98
N ASN A 150 -0.36 -11.73 -28.00
CA ASN A 150 0.78 -12.03 -28.87
C ASN A 150 0.71 -13.46 -29.46
N VAL A 151 -0.47 -13.79 -29.98
CA VAL A 151 -0.80 -15.06 -30.64
C VAL A 151 -1.13 -14.77 -32.10
N ARG A 152 -0.62 -15.59 -33.03
CA ARG A 152 -0.75 -15.32 -34.48
C ARG A 152 -1.81 -16.17 -35.17
N THR A 153 -2.26 -17.25 -34.54
CA THR A 153 -3.17 -18.22 -35.16
C THR A 153 -4.35 -18.54 -34.25
N VAL A 154 -5.49 -18.87 -34.85
CA VAL A 154 -6.68 -19.33 -34.12
C VAL A 154 -6.39 -20.64 -33.37
N GLY A 155 -5.59 -21.54 -33.96
CA GLY A 155 -5.22 -22.81 -33.32
C GLY A 155 -4.41 -22.61 -32.03
N GLU A 156 -3.42 -21.71 -32.03
CA GLU A 156 -2.69 -21.35 -30.82
C GLU A 156 -3.61 -20.76 -29.75
N MET A 157 -4.55 -19.89 -30.14
CA MET A 157 -5.46 -19.26 -29.19
C MET A 157 -6.45 -20.26 -28.59
N ASN A 158 -6.98 -21.17 -29.41
CA ASN A 158 -7.85 -22.25 -28.93
C ASN A 158 -7.12 -23.14 -27.92
N SER A 159 -5.86 -23.50 -28.15
CA SER A 159 -5.07 -24.28 -27.20
C SER A 159 -4.87 -23.54 -25.86
N ILE A 160 -4.68 -22.22 -25.89
CA ILE A 160 -4.58 -21.39 -24.68
C ILE A 160 -5.92 -21.39 -23.93
N ILE A 161 -7.02 -21.19 -24.65
CA ILE A 161 -8.37 -21.16 -24.07
C ILE A 161 -8.70 -22.53 -23.45
N GLU A 162 -8.44 -23.64 -24.14
CA GLU A 162 -8.67 -24.99 -23.63
C GLU A 162 -7.90 -25.24 -22.32
N LYS A 163 -6.62 -24.86 -22.26
CA LYS A 163 -5.81 -24.97 -21.04
C LYS A 163 -6.30 -24.05 -19.92
N ALA A 164 -6.69 -22.82 -20.25
CA ALA A 164 -7.25 -21.89 -19.29
C ALA A 164 -8.60 -22.38 -18.72
N GLY A 165 -9.30 -23.27 -19.43
CA GLY A 165 -10.55 -23.90 -18.99
C GLY A 165 -10.41 -24.76 -17.74
N LYS A 166 -9.16 -25.11 -17.37
CA LYS A 166 -8.86 -25.65 -16.05
C LYS A 166 -9.25 -24.68 -14.94
N TYR A 167 -8.94 -23.39 -15.06
CA TYR A 167 -9.16 -22.39 -14.01
C TYR A 167 -10.48 -21.62 -14.15
N LEU A 168 -10.90 -21.41 -15.41
CA LEU A 168 -12.03 -20.58 -15.77
C LEU A 168 -13.18 -21.43 -16.29
N ASN A 169 -14.40 -21.11 -15.88
CA ASN A 169 -15.61 -21.66 -16.47
C ASN A 169 -15.85 -20.99 -17.83
N LEU A 170 -15.39 -21.64 -18.90
CA LEU A 170 -15.43 -21.10 -20.26
C LEU A 170 -16.12 -22.01 -21.25
N ARG A 171 -16.67 -21.40 -22.31
CA ARG A 171 -17.32 -22.06 -23.43
C ARG A 171 -16.86 -21.45 -24.74
N LEU A 172 -16.54 -22.30 -25.70
CA LEU A 172 -16.31 -21.90 -27.09
C LEU A 172 -17.61 -22.12 -27.88
N GLU A 173 -18.17 -21.05 -28.40
CA GLU A 173 -19.37 -21.08 -29.23
C GLU A 173 -18.99 -20.76 -30.69
N CYS A 174 -19.34 -21.62 -31.62
CA CYS A 174 -19.17 -21.35 -33.04
C CYS A 174 -20.40 -20.63 -33.60
N ARG A 175 -20.28 -19.36 -33.98
CA ARG A 175 -21.33 -18.60 -34.67
C ARG A 175 -20.98 -18.50 -36.15
N GLN A 176 -21.67 -19.28 -36.98
CA GLN A 176 -21.36 -19.45 -38.42
C GLN A 176 -20.01 -20.16 -38.62
N LYS A 177 -19.84 -20.90 -39.73
CA LYS A 177 -18.81 -21.95 -39.96
C LYS A 177 -17.34 -21.57 -39.68
N ARG A 178 -16.99 -20.32 -39.37
CA ARG A 178 -15.61 -19.83 -39.15
C ARG A 178 -15.42 -18.83 -38.00
N ASP A 179 -16.47 -18.40 -37.31
CA ASP A 179 -16.36 -17.37 -36.26
C ASP A 179 -16.57 -18.00 -34.87
N TRP A 180 -15.45 -18.22 -34.17
CA TRP A 180 -15.45 -18.74 -32.80
C TRP A 180 -15.56 -17.59 -31.80
N LEU A 181 -16.48 -17.74 -30.85
CA LEU A 181 -16.72 -16.86 -29.72
C LEU A 181 -16.21 -17.56 -28.45
N VAL A 182 -15.46 -16.85 -27.61
CA VAL A 182 -15.14 -17.30 -26.26
C VAL A 182 -16.05 -16.58 -25.28
N VAL A 183 -16.69 -17.38 -24.43
CA VAL A 183 -17.56 -16.91 -23.33
C VAL A 183 -16.95 -17.41 -22.03
N VAL A 184 -16.62 -16.49 -21.13
CA VAL A 184 -16.12 -16.81 -19.79
C VAL A 184 -17.19 -16.41 -18.77
N HIS A 185 -17.71 -17.40 -18.06
CA HIS A 185 -18.78 -17.27 -17.07
C HIS A 185 -18.28 -17.04 -15.65
N GLY A 186 -17.00 -17.28 -15.40
CA GLY A 186 -16.35 -17.04 -14.11
C GLY A 186 -15.21 -17.99 -13.85
N LEU A 187 -14.91 -18.22 -12.56
CA LEU A 187 -13.96 -19.24 -12.12
C LEU A 187 -14.64 -20.62 -12.05
N ASN A 188 -13.85 -21.68 -12.18
CA ASN A 188 -14.33 -23.00 -11.78
C ASN A 188 -14.45 -23.04 -10.24
N PRO A 189 -15.50 -23.69 -9.68
CA PRO A 189 -15.80 -23.62 -8.24
C PRO A 189 -14.63 -23.98 -7.33
N GLU A 190 -13.86 -25.02 -7.70
CA GLU A 190 -12.69 -25.48 -6.93
C GLU A 190 -11.63 -24.39 -6.72
N PHE A 191 -11.42 -23.50 -7.68
CA PHE A 191 -10.44 -22.41 -7.58
C PHE A 191 -11.01 -21.17 -6.87
N GLU A 192 -12.32 -20.99 -6.91
CA GLU A 192 -13.01 -19.96 -6.13
C GLU A 192 -13.01 -20.31 -4.64
N GLU A 193 -13.26 -21.58 -4.30
CA GLU A 193 -13.28 -22.12 -2.94
C GLU A 193 -11.91 -22.02 -2.23
N MET A 194 -10.80 -22.08 -2.98
CA MET A 194 -9.46 -21.82 -2.40
C MET A 194 -9.34 -20.41 -1.79
N GLY A 195 -10.16 -19.47 -2.24
CA GLY A 195 -10.23 -18.11 -1.72
C GLY A 195 -9.11 -17.19 -2.23
N SER A 196 -8.91 -16.06 -1.54
CA SER A 196 -7.82 -15.12 -1.79
C SER A 196 -6.85 -15.04 -0.62
N PHE A 197 -5.66 -14.52 -0.89
CA PHE A 197 -4.77 -14.09 0.18
C PHE A 197 -5.26 -12.78 0.81
N ASP A 198 -5.10 -12.69 2.12
CA ASP A 198 -4.99 -11.43 2.82
C ASP A 198 -3.57 -10.88 2.61
N SER A 199 -3.45 -9.56 2.51
CA SER A 199 -2.17 -8.89 2.26
C SER A 199 -1.19 -9.16 3.39
N GLU A 200 -0.18 -10.00 3.16
CA GLU A 200 0.87 -10.30 4.14
C GLU A 200 1.76 -9.09 4.46
N GLY A 201 1.82 -8.12 3.54
CA GLY A 201 2.69 -6.95 3.65
C GLY A 201 2.60 -6.19 4.98
N ALA A 202 1.39 -5.93 5.48
CA ALA A 202 1.20 -5.21 6.73
C ALA A 202 1.83 -5.94 7.94
N LEU A 203 1.65 -7.26 8.01
CA LEU A 203 2.24 -8.11 9.04
C LEU A 203 3.76 -8.16 8.97
N LEU A 204 4.31 -8.33 7.76
CA LEU A 204 5.76 -8.32 7.54
C LEU A 204 6.36 -6.97 7.94
N TRP A 205 5.69 -5.89 7.55
CA TRP A 205 6.12 -4.54 7.89
C TRP A 205 6.15 -4.32 9.41
N VAL A 206 5.07 -4.67 10.12
CA VAL A 206 5.01 -4.57 11.59
C VAL A 206 6.12 -5.40 12.22
N SER A 207 6.30 -6.63 11.76
CA SER A 207 7.35 -7.53 12.24
C SER A 207 8.74 -6.90 12.09
N GLN A 208 9.02 -6.28 10.96
CA GLN A 208 10.30 -5.61 10.74
C GLN A 208 10.51 -4.39 11.64
N LYS A 209 9.46 -3.60 11.89
CA LYS A 209 9.58 -2.45 12.80
C LYS A 209 9.78 -2.88 14.24
N MET A 210 9.05 -3.90 14.70
CA MET A 210 9.26 -4.49 16.01
C MET A 210 10.68 -5.05 16.16
N TYR A 211 11.17 -5.78 15.15
CA TYR A 211 12.54 -6.30 15.17
C TYR A 211 13.57 -5.16 15.24
N ALA A 212 13.39 -4.12 14.42
CA ALA A 212 14.27 -2.95 14.42
C ALA A 212 14.26 -2.20 15.77
N ALA A 213 13.12 -2.19 16.47
CA ALA A 213 12.99 -1.62 17.80
C ALA A 213 13.56 -2.53 18.91
N GLY A 214 13.95 -3.77 18.61
CA GLY A 214 14.62 -4.67 19.57
C GLY A 214 13.73 -5.77 20.17
N PHE A 215 12.50 -5.95 19.68
CA PHE A 215 11.64 -7.06 20.12
C PHE A 215 12.07 -8.39 19.49
N VAL A 216 11.91 -9.50 20.23
CA VAL A 216 12.06 -10.87 19.70
C VAL A 216 10.76 -11.25 18.98
N VAL A 217 10.70 -11.08 17.66
CA VAL A 217 9.44 -11.11 16.89
C VAL A 217 8.94 -12.52 16.57
N GLU A 218 9.87 -13.49 16.56
CA GLU A 218 9.62 -14.88 16.20
C GLU A 218 8.72 -15.59 17.21
N VAL A 219 8.77 -15.17 18.47
CA VAL A 219 7.98 -15.76 19.57
C VAL A 219 6.64 -15.04 19.79
N ILE A 220 6.40 -13.91 19.10
CA ILE A 220 5.15 -13.16 19.20
C ILE A 220 4.09 -13.80 18.28
N ASP A 221 2.92 -14.10 18.84
CA ASP A 221 1.78 -14.66 18.11
C ASP A 221 1.38 -13.76 16.93
N GLN A 222 1.04 -14.37 15.79
CA GLN A 222 0.61 -13.65 14.59
C GLN A 222 -0.64 -12.78 14.83
N ARG A 223 -1.55 -13.23 15.70
CA ARG A 223 -2.76 -12.49 16.09
C ARG A 223 -2.42 -11.18 16.79
N VAL A 224 -1.35 -11.15 17.58
CA VAL A 224 -0.84 -9.93 18.23
C VAL A 224 -0.30 -8.96 17.18
N LYS A 225 0.53 -9.44 16.25
CA LYS A 225 1.06 -8.64 15.15
C LYS A 225 -0.06 -8.04 14.27
N ASN A 226 -1.14 -8.79 14.06
CA ASN A 226 -2.34 -8.30 13.37
C ASN A 226 -3.00 -7.13 14.11
N GLN A 227 -3.07 -7.16 15.45
CA GLN A 227 -3.64 -6.05 16.22
C GLN A 227 -2.80 -4.78 16.07
N LEU A 228 -1.47 -4.90 16.09
CA LEU A 228 -0.58 -3.78 15.85
C LEU A 228 -0.71 -3.25 14.41
N ALA A 229 -0.85 -4.13 13.42
CA ALA A 229 -1.09 -3.75 12.04
C ALA A 229 -2.38 -2.94 11.86
N LYS A 230 -3.46 -3.29 12.57
CA LYS A 230 -4.72 -2.52 12.58
C LYS A 230 -4.52 -1.10 13.13
N VAL A 231 -3.68 -0.94 14.16
CA VAL A 231 -3.37 0.41 14.69
C VAL A 231 -2.58 1.22 13.65
N MET A 232 -1.60 0.61 12.98
CA MET A 232 -0.88 1.27 11.88
C MET A 232 -1.82 1.63 10.72
N GLU A 233 -2.74 0.75 10.33
CA GLU A 233 -3.76 1.01 9.30
C GLU A 233 -4.64 2.20 9.68
N TYR A 234 -5.05 2.29 10.94
CA TYR A 234 -5.78 3.45 11.46
C TYR A 234 -4.99 4.74 11.23
N TYR A 235 -3.75 4.83 11.71
CA TYR A 235 -2.94 6.05 11.53
C TYR A 235 -2.65 6.36 10.06
N TYR A 236 -2.31 5.34 9.28
CA TYR A 236 -2.08 5.47 7.85
C TYR A 236 -3.28 6.12 7.14
N SER A 237 -4.51 5.71 7.49
CA SER A 237 -5.74 6.28 6.93
C SER A 237 -5.99 7.75 7.32
N GLN A 238 -5.47 8.19 8.47
CA GLN A 238 -5.73 9.54 9.00
C GLN A 238 -4.67 10.55 8.54
N VAL A 239 -3.39 10.17 8.62
CA VAL A 239 -2.26 11.10 8.47
C VAL A 239 -1.29 10.71 7.35
N GLY A 240 -1.56 9.62 6.64
CA GLY A 240 -0.71 9.09 5.59
C GLY A 240 0.56 8.40 6.10
N TYR A 241 1.33 7.84 5.18
CA TYR A 241 2.48 6.97 5.48
C TYR A 241 3.53 7.61 6.37
N ASP A 242 4.09 8.76 5.98
CA ASP A 242 5.26 9.34 6.65
C ASP A 242 4.98 9.65 8.13
N LEU A 243 3.80 10.18 8.43
CA LEU A 243 3.40 10.51 9.79
C LEU A 243 3.04 9.25 10.59
N ALA A 244 2.25 8.34 10.01
CA ALA A 244 1.89 7.08 10.65
C ALA A 244 3.14 6.25 10.99
N TYR A 245 4.12 6.22 10.09
CA TYR A 245 5.42 5.59 10.32
C TYR A 245 6.09 6.15 11.58
N ASN A 246 6.24 7.47 11.67
CA ASN A 246 6.95 8.10 12.78
C ASN A 246 6.21 7.89 14.12
N ILE A 247 4.88 7.96 14.11
CA ILE A 247 4.05 7.68 15.29
C ILE A 247 4.25 6.23 15.73
N PHE A 248 4.17 5.28 14.81
CA PHE A 248 4.27 3.86 15.11
C PHE A 248 5.66 3.46 15.62
N VAL A 249 6.72 3.96 14.98
CA VAL A 249 8.11 3.70 15.42
C VAL A 249 8.38 4.35 16.77
N GLY A 250 7.97 5.61 16.98
CA GLY A 250 8.09 6.26 18.28
C GLY A 250 7.39 5.48 19.39
N ALA A 251 6.21 4.92 19.10
CA ALA A 251 5.47 4.12 20.07
C ALA A 251 6.24 2.84 20.43
N LEU A 252 6.83 2.17 19.43
CA LEU A 252 7.64 0.98 19.67
C LEU A 252 8.88 1.28 20.51
N ASP A 253 9.54 2.42 20.29
CA ASP A 253 10.71 2.84 21.07
C ASP A 253 10.35 3.06 22.55
N ASP A 254 9.20 3.68 22.83
CA ASP A 254 8.69 3.85 24.20
C ASP A 254 8.33 2.49 24.83
N LEU A 255 7.77 1.59 24.04
CA LEU A 255 7.31 0.27 24.50
C LEU A 255 8.44 -0.73 24.73
N LEU A 256 9.63 -0.50 24.16
CA LEU A 256 10.80 -1.36 24.34
C LEU A 256 11.16 -1.53 25.82
N TYR A 257 10.91 -0.52 26.65
CA TYR A 257 11.21 -0.58 28.09
C TYR A 257 9.96 -0.85 28.95
N SER A 258 8.80 -1.08 28.33
CA SER A 258 7.54 -1.36 29.04
C SER A 258 7.43 -2.83 29.42
N SER A 259 7.64 -3.14 30.70
CA SER A 259 7.45 -4.49 31.25
C SER A 259 6.00 -4.99 31.09
N ALA A 260 5.03 -4.08 31.18
CA ALA A 260 3.62 -4.37 30.97
C ALA A 260 3.36 -4.82 29.53
N PHE A 261 3.87 -4.08 28.54
CA PHE A 261 3.69 -4.46 27.15
C PHE A 261 4.36 -5.78 26.80
N HIS A 262 5.59 -6.00 27.29
CA HIS A 262 6.29 -7.29 27.14
C HIS A 262 5.46 -8.45 27.69
N SER A 263 4.88 -8.29 28.88
CA SER A 263 4.04 -9.33 29.49
C SER A 263 2.79 -9.64 28.65
N MET A 264 2.23 -8.64 27.95
CA MET A 264 1.06 -8.83 27.10
C MET A 264 1.40 -9.49 25.76
N ILE A 265 2.48 -9.08 25.08
CA ILE A 265 2.79 -9.57 23.73
C ILE A 265 3.50 -10.93 23.72
N TYR A 266 4.12 -11.33 24.84
CA TYR A 266 4.80 -12.61 25.01
C TYR A 266 3.99 -13.65 25.79
N SER A 267 2.80 -13.29 26.27
CA SER A 267 1.89 -14.26 26.89
C SER A 267 1.17 -15.13 25.86
N GLU A 268 0.79 -16.34 26.28
CA GLU A 268 -0.12 -17.17 25.51
C GLU A 268 -1.51 -16.51 25.40
N ILE A 269 -1.97 -16.30 24.17
CA ILE A 269 -3.25 -15.65 23.90
C ILE A 269 -4.40 -16.66 24.03
N GLN A 270 -5.22 -16.47 25.07
CA GLN A 270 -6.33 -17.34 25.44
C GLN A 270 -7.67 -16.90 24.83
N ASP A 271 -7.89 -15.59 24.63
CA ASP A 271 -9.14 -15.07 24.09
C ASP A 271 -8.96 -13.78 23.25
N GLU A 272 -10.04 -13.31 22.62
CA GLU A 272 -10.05 -12.09 21.82
C GLU A 272 -9.94 -10.81 22.66
N LYS A 273 -10.37 -10.84 23.92
CA LYS A 273 -10.35 -9.67 24.79
C LYS A 273 -8.90 -9.25 25.08
N GLN A 274 -7.99 -10.20 25.28
CA GLN A 274 -6.56 -9.93 25.41
C GLN A 274 -5.98 -9.24 24.16
N LEU A 275 -6.43 -9.65 22.96
CA LEU A 275 -5.99 -9.03 21.71
C LEU A 275 -6.48 -7.58 21.60
N ASP A 276 -7.71 -7.31 22.03
CA ASP A 276 -8.27 -5.95 22.07
C ASP A 276 -7.56 -5.07 23.11
N GLU A 277 -7.20 -5.64 24.26
CA GLU A 277 -6.39 -4.95 25.28
C GLU A 277 -5.00 -4.59 24.75
N ILE A 278 -4.33 -5.48 24.01
CA ILE A 278 -3.03 -5.19 23.37
C ILE A 278 -3.18 -4.04 22.36
N SER A 279 -4.20 -4.10 21.52
CA SER A 279 -4.48 -3.07 20.52
C SER A 279 -4.73 -1.71 21.18
N ALA A 280 -5.56 -1.68 22.22
CA ALA A 280 -5.87 -0.48 22.99
C ALA A 280 -4.65 0.09 23.73
N TYR A 281 -3.83 -0.78 24.34
CA TYR A 281 -2.61 -0.37 25.03
C TYR A 281 -1.61 0.25 24.04
N PHE A 282 -1.36 -0.43 22.92
CA PHE A 282 -0.47 0.08 21.88
C PHE A 282 -0.96 1.42 21.32
N LYS A 283 -2.27 1.53 21.05
CA LYS A 283 -2.87 2.78 20.58
C LYS A 283 -2.68 3.93 21.58
N ASN A 284 -2.84 3.69 22.87
CA ASN A 284 -2.63 4.72 23.90
C ASN A 284 -1.16 5.22 23.93
N VAL A 285 -0.19 4.32 23.73
CA VAL A 285 1.22 4.74 23.62
C VAL A 285 1.48 5.46 22.29
N ALA A 286 0.86 5.02 21.19
CA ALA A 286 0.92 5.73 19.91
C ALA A 286 0.35 7.15 20.01
N GLU A 287 -0.75 7.35 20.75
CA GLU A 287 -1.30 8.68 21.06
C GLU A 287 -0.28 9.58 21.77
N SER A 288 0.55 9.01 22.65
CA SER A 288 1.65 9.76 23.28
C SER A 288 2.77 10.10 22.28
N SER A 289 3.07 9.21 21.33
CA SER A 289 4.04 9.44 20.26
C SER A 289 3.60 10.48 19.23
N GLU A 290 2.30 10.60 18.96
CA GLU A 290 1.75 11.68 18.12
C GLU A 290 2.22 13.06 18.58
N ARG A 291 2.23 13.29 19.89
CA ARG A 291 2.68 14.55 20.50
C ARG A 291 4.13 14.85 20.16
N PHE A 292 5.02 13.86 20.29
CA PHE A 292 6.44 14.05 20.03
C PHE A 292 6.70 14.32 18.55
N VAL A 293 5.98 13.62 17.66
CA VAL A 293 6.04 13.85 16.22
C VAL A 293 5.56 15.27 15.88
N ALA A 294 4.41 15.69 16.42
CA ALA A 294 3.88 17.04 16.20
C ALA A 294 4.84 18.13 16.71
N LEU A 295 5.45 17.92 17.89
CA LEU A 295 6.44 18.84 18.45
C LEU A 295 7.68 18.95 17.56
N GLY A 296 8.21 17.82 17.08
CA GLY A 296 9.35 17.79 16.16
C GLY A 296 9.08 18.58 14.87
N ILE A 297 7.93 18.34 14.25
CA ILE A 297 7.50 19.06 13.03
C ILE A 297 7.33 20.56 13.32
N THR A 298 6.78 20.92 14.48
CA THR A 298 6.60 22.33 14.87
C THR A 298 7.94 23.05 15.01
N LEU A 299 8.89 22.44 15.72
CA LEU A 299 10.24 23.01 15.89
C LEU A 299 10.97 23.15 14.55
N GLU A 300 10.82 22.17 13.65
CA GLU A 300 11.39 22.22 12.31
C GLU A 300 10.74 23.31 11.44
N TYR A 301 9.41 23.49 11.56
CA TYR A 301 8.68 24.55 10.87
C TYR A 301 9.16 25.93 11.32
N ASP A 302 9.34 26.13 12.61
CA ASP A 302 9.83 27.39 13.19
C ASP A 302 11.24 27.72 12.70
N LEU A 303 12.14 26.74 12.76
CA LEU A 303 13.51 26.87 12.28
C LEU A 303 13.51 27.22 10.79
N THR A 304 12.75 26.49 9.98
CA THR A 304 12.67 26.72 8.53
C THR A 304 12.09 28.11 8.21
N SER A 305 11.10 28.56 8.97
CA SER A 305 10.49 29.89 8.80
C SER A 305 11.49 31.01 9.12
N SER A 306 12.24 30.89 10.22
CA SER A 306 13.31 31.84 10.56
C SER A 306 14.38 31.91 9.46
N LEU A 307 14.79 30.76 8.91
CA LEU A 307 15.78 30.71 7.82
C LEU A 307 15.26 31.38 6.55
N ILE A 308 13.98 31.21 6.20
CA ILE A 308 13.36 31.86 5.04
C ILE A 308 13.32 33.38 5.24
N GLU A 309 12.99 33.87 6.43
CA GLU A 309 12.96 35.30 6.74
C GLU A 309 14.36 35.93 6.62
N ASP A 310 15.36 35.28 7.19
CA ASP A 310 16.76 35.72 7.11
C ASP A 310 17.28 35.72 5.67
N ALA A 311 17.05 34.64 4.92
CA ALA A 311 17.44 34.54 3.52
C ALA A 311 16.72 35.58 2.65
N SER A 312 15.43 35.83 2.89
CA SER A 312 14.66 36.87 2.19
C SER A 312 15.20 38.27 2.47
N ARG A 313 15.66 38.52 3.70
CA ARG A 313 16.27 39.79 4.10
C ARG A 313 17.65 40.01 3.46
N ILE A 314 18.46 38.97 3.36
CA ILE A 314 19.79 39.00 2.71
C ILE A 314 19.66 39.17 1.20
N ALA A 315 18.74 38.44 0.55
CA ALA A 315 18.50 38.54 -0.89
C ALA A 315 18.01 39.93 -1.33
N LYS A 316 17.28 40.66 -0.46
CA LYS A 316 16.92 42.07 -0.68
C LYS A 316 18.12 43.02 -0.60
N LYS A 317 19.19 42.65 0.10
CA LYS A 317 20.37 43.49 0.33
C LYS A 317 21.54 43.24 -0.63
N GLU A 318 21.74 42.01 -1.09
CA GLU A 318 23.00 41.60 -1.77
C GLU A 318 22.87 41.26 -3.27
N GLY A 319 21.70 41.43 -3.88
CA GLY A 319 21.49 41.11 -5.29
C GLY A 319 21.15 39.63 -5.55
N LYS A 320 20.54 39.40 -6.72
CA LYS A 320 19.82 38.16 -7.08
C LYS A 320 20.75 37.03 -7.52
N ASP A 321 21.37 36.33 -6.57
CA ASP A 321 22.06 35.06 -6.84
C ASP A 321 21.04 33.94 -7.13
N PRO A 322 21.04 33.31 -8.32
CA PRO A 322 20.13 32.22 -8.69
C PRO A 322 20.19 31.01 -7.74
N ASN A 323 21.34 30.69 -7.14
CA ASN A 323 21.46 29.57 -6.21
C ASN A 323 20.74 29.86 -4.89
N LYS A 324 20.90 31.07 -4.35
CA LYS A 324 20.16 31.53 -3.15
C LYS A 324 18.65 31.58 -3.40
N ILE A 325 18.22 31.92 -4.62
CA ILE A 325 16.80 31.89 -5.01
C ILE A 325 16.26 30.45 -4.98
N LYS A 326 17.03 29.49 -5.51
CA LYS A 326 16.64 28.07 -5.49
C LYS A 326 16.54 27.52 -4.07
N GLU A 327 17.54 27.77 -3.22
CA GLU A 327 17.51 27.36 -1.81
C GLU A 327 16.29 27.92 -1.07
N LEU A 328 15.93 29.17 -1.35
CA LEU A 328 14.74 29.81 -0.77
C LEU A 328 13.43 29.21 -1.27
N LEU A 329 13.36 28.79 -2.54
CA LEU A 329 12.21 28.08 -3.09
C LEU A 329 12.08 26.68 -2.47
N ASP A 330 13.20 25.95 -2.34
CA ASP A 330 13.23 24.62 -1.72
C ASP A 330 12.83 24.70 -0.24
N ALA A 331 13.35 25.69 0.50
CA ALA A 331 12.97 25.94 1.90
C ALA A 331 11.47 26.28 2.04
N LYS A 332 10.91 27.10 1.14
CA LYS A 332 9.46 27.40 1.12
C LYS A 332 8.63 26.15 0.83
N ALA A 333 9.05 25.33 -0.13
CA ALA A 333 8.38 24.08 -0.44
C ALA A 333 8.41 23.13 0.77
N HIS A 334 9.55 23.04 1.46
CA HIS A 334 9.69 22.26 2.69
C HIS A 334 8.78 22.78 3.81
N ARG A 335 8.78 24.10 4.08
CA ARG A 335 7.88 24.72 5.07
C ARG A 335 6.41 24.42 4.78
N ASN A 336 5.98 24.58 3.54
CA ASN A 336 4.60 24.28 3.14
C ASN A 336 4.26 22.78 3.30
N ASN A 337 5.23 21.88 3.14
CA ASN A 337 5.05 20.46 3.42
C ASN A 337 4.89 20.19 4.93
N LEU A 338 5.71 20.85 5.77
CA LEU A 338 5.57 20.77 7.23
C LEU A 338 4.21 21.30 7.70
N GLU A 339 3.75 22.42 7.13
CA GLU A 339 2.41 22.98 7.39
C GLU A 339 1.28 21.99 7.09
N LYS A 340 1.33 21.35 5.91
CA LYS A 340 0.37 20.31 5.53
C LYS A 340 0.37 19.15 6.52
N LYS A 341 1.55 18.71 6.98
CA LYS A 341 1.67 17.64 7.98
C LYS A 341 1.06 18.05 9.32
N LEU A 342 1.29 19.29 9.77
CA LEU A 342 0.67 19.83 10.99
C LEU A 342 -0.86 19.85 10.88
N HIS A 343 -1.42 20.30 9.76
CA HIS A 343 -2.88 20.29 9.55
C HIS A 343 -3.49 18.88 9.56
N LEU A 344 -2.77 17.87 9.05
CA LEU A 344 -3.24 16.49 9.09
C LEU A 344 -3.36 15.98 10.54
N ILE A 345 -2.34 16.25 11.37
CA ILE A 345 -2.38 15.91 12.80
C ILE A 345 -3.49 16.68 13.50
N GLU A 346 -3.64 17.98 13.21
CA GLU A 346 -4.69 18.83 13.75
C GLU A 346 -6.09 18.26 13.46
N SER A 347 -6.34 17.94 12.19
CA SER A 347 -7.62 17.40 11.73
C SER A 347 -7.92 16.06 12.38
N MET A 348 -6.91 15.18 12.47
CA MET A 348 -7.03 13.90 13.17
C MET A 348 -7.44 14.09 14.64
N TRP A 349 -6.80 15.02 15.37
CA TRP A 349 -7.12 15.32 16.76
C TRP A 349 -8.52 15.90 16.93
N ILE A 350 -8.90 16.90 16.11
CA ILE A 350 -10.24 17.50 16.13
C ILE A 350 -11.32 16.43 15.88
N HIS A 351 -11.11 15.55 14.89
CA HIS A 351 -12.06 14.47 14.62
C HIS A 351 -12.14 13.46 15.78
N ALA A 352 -11.03 13.17 16.46
CA ALA A 352 -11.04 12.30 17.63
C ALA A 352 -11.81 12.94 18.80
N LEU A 353 -11.67 14.26 19.02
CA LEU A 353 -12.43 15.01 20.01
C LEU A 353 -13.93 14.97 19.75
N GLN A 354 -14.33 15.25 18.51
CA GLN A 354 -15.74 15.26 18.08
C GLN A 354 -16.40 13.88 18.29
N ARG A 355 -15.63 12.80 18.18
CA ARG A 355 -16.10 11.42 18.42
C ARG A 355 -16.14 11.02 19.89
N GLY A 356 -15.82 11.92 20.82
CA GLY A 356 -15.90 11.66 22.26
C GLY A 356 -14.69 10.93 22.85
N ASN A 357 -13.60 10.77 22.10
CA ASN A 357 -12.35 10.18 22.60
C ASN A 357 -11.55 11.22 23.42
N ARG A 358 -12.07 11.57 24.61
CA ARG A 358 -11.59 12.68 25.45
C ARG A 358 -10.25 12.43 26.18
N SER A 359 -9.75 11.19 26.24
CA SER A 359 -8.47 10.86 26.88
C SER A 359 -7.28 11.59 26.27
N ILE A 360 -7.36 11.86 24.96
CA ILE A 360 -6.36 12.57 24.14
C ILE A 360 -6.08 13.97 24.70
N TYR A 361 -7.05 14.61 25.36
CA TYR A 361 -6.99 16.02 25.78
C TYR A 361 -6.72 16.22 27.27
N LEU A 362 -7.10 15.27 28.13
CA LEU A 362 -7.12 15.48 29.59
C LEU A 362 -5.74 15.36 30.25
N ASN A 363 -4.75 14.75 29.59
CA ASN A 363 -3.38 14.58 30.11
C ASN A 363 -2.39 15.68 29.67
N GLN A 364 -2.87 16.78 29.08
CA GLN A 364 -2.04 17.76 28.36
C GLN A 364 -1.74 19.07 29.15
N ARG A 365 -1.31 19.00 30.42
CA ARG A 365 -0.95 20.16 31.26
C ARG A 365 0.52 20.61 31.12
N ASP A 366 1.03 20.78 29.90
CA ASP A 366 2.41 21.25 29.68
C ASP A 366 2.45 22.60 28.93
N SER A 367 3.15 23.58 29.50
CA SER A 367 3.22 24.97 28.99
C SER A 367 3.83 25.08 27.58
N LYS A 368 4.72 24.16 27.20
CA LYS A 368 5.26 24.08 25.83
C LYS A 368 4.21 23.58 24.82
N LEU A 369 3.23 22.81 25.29
CA LEU A 369 2.10 22.33 24.47
C LEU A 369 1.09 23.44 24.16
N GLN A 370 0.91 24.39 25.08
CA GLN A 370 0.11 25.59 24.79
C GLN A 370 0.72 26.42 23.66
N THR A 371 2.01 26.29 23.38
CA THR A 371 2.69 26.95 22.25
C THR A 371 2.42 26.22 20.93
N VAL A 372 2.40 24.88 20.93
CA VAL A 372 1.98 24.07 19.76
C VAL A 372 0.49 24.30 19.47
N LEU A 373 -0.35 24.27 20.50
CA LEU A 373 -1.77 24.63 20.41
C LEU A 373 -1.98 26.12 20.05
N HIS A 374 -1.13 27.06 20.50
CA HIS A 374 -1.14 28.48 20.07
C HIS A 374 -0.73 28.67 18.61
N LYS A 375 0.17 27.86 18.08
CA LYS A 375 0.53 27.92 16.66
C LYS A 375 -0.53 27.26 15.78
N MET A 376 -1.20 26.24 16.30
CA MET A 376 -2.50 25.78 15.77
C MET A 376 -3.62 26.80 16.03
N LYS A 377 -3.47 27.75 16.97
CA LYS A 377 -4.47 28.82 17.18
C LYS A 377 -4.49 29.87 16.06
N ASP A 378 -3.44 30.02 15.28
CA ASP A 378 -3.54 30.82 14.05
C ASP A 378 -4.48 30.13 13.03
N LEU A 379 -4.78 28.84 13.20
CA LEU A 379 -5.88 28.11 12.55
C LEU A 379 -7.19 28.03 13.39
N GLN A 380 -7.15 28.37 14.70
CA GLN A 380 -8.33 28.46 15.60
C GLN A 380 -9.34 29.55 15.21
N SER A 381 -9.08 30.36 14.20
CA SER A 381 -10.10 31.30 13.70
C SER A 381 -11.40 30.57 13.29
N LEU A 382 -11.33 29.27 12.96
CA LEU A 382 -12.49 28.41 12.68
C LEU A 382 -13.15 27.76 13.91
N MET A 383 -12.42 27.61 15.03
CA MET A 383 -12.98 27.01 16.26
C MET A 383 -13.61 28.05 17.20
N TYR A 384 -13.23 29.32 17.07
CA TYR A 384 -13.82 30.42 17.84
C TYR A 384 -15.29 30.68 17.46
N GLU A 385 -15.67 30.46 16.19
CA GLU A 385 -17.07 30.57 15.75
C GLU A 385 -17.97 29.47 16.36
N PHE A 386 -17.42 28.30 16.69
CA PHE A 386 -18.17 27.23 17.33
C PHE A 386 -18.34 27.44 18.85
N TRP A 387 -17.42 28.16 19.49
CA TRP A 387 -17.42 28.38 20.95
C TRP A 387 -18.29 29.56 21.41
N LEU A 388 -18.67 30.48 20.51
CA LEU A 388 -19.64 31.54 20.81
C LEU A 388 -21.10 31.11 20.63
N ALA A 389 -21.37 29.90 20.10
CA ALA A 389 -22.72 29.39 19.92
C ALA A 389 -23.26 28.61 21.13
N GLU A 390 -22.43 28.33 22.14
CA GLU A 390 -22.81 27.58 23.35
C GLU A 390 -22.53 28.33 24.68
N ASN A 391 -22.41 29.67 24.65
CA ASN A 391 -22.51 30.51 25.87
C ASN A 391 -23.54 31.62 25.71
#